data_AF-A0A3S3M7T0-F1
#
_entry.id   AF-A0A3S3M7T0-F1
#
_cell.length_a   1.000
_cell.length_b   1.000
_cell.length_c   1.000
_cell.angle_alpha   90.00
_cell.angle_beta   90.00
_cell.angle_gamma   90.00
#
_symmetry.space_group_name_H-M   'P 1'
#
loop_
_entity.id
_entity.type
_entity.pdbx_description
1 polymer ?
#
loop_
_entity_poly.entity_id
_entity_poly.type
_entity_poly.pdbx_seq_one_letter_code
_entity_poly.pdbx_strand_id
1 'polypeptide(L)'
;WSHEVKFDGYRSQIIIDADGVRIFTRRGLDWTSKYRDLAEAAKGLNVQSAIIDGEIIVLNDAGLSDFGELRKAITRRQHDLYFVAFDLLHLNGHDVRDMALEDRREILAGLIGSDSRI
;
A
#
# COMPACT_ATOMS: atom_id res chain seq x y z
N TRP A 1 -4.18 2.02 22.50
CA TRP A 1 -3.30 0.91 22.09
C TRP A 1 -4.04 0.11 21.04
N SER A 2 -3.60 0.15 19.79
CA SER A 2 -4.11 -0.70 18.71
C SER A 2 -3.16 -1.89 18.50
N HIS A 3 -3.69 -3.10 18.42
CA HIS A 3 -2.92 -4.29 18.06
C HIS A 3 -3.14 -4.56 16.57
N GLU A 4 -2.07 -4.64 15.79
CA GLU A 4 -2.13 -5.03 14.38
C GLU A 4 -1.35 -6.30 14.15
N VAL A 5 -1.82 -7.10 13.19
CA VAL A 5 -1.09 -8.27 12.70
C VAL A 5 0.21 -7.78 12.09
N LYS A 6 1.34 -8.23 12.64
CA LYS A 6 2.65 -7.97 12.04
C LYS A 6 2.77 -8.80 10.78
N PHE A 7 2.57 -8.18 9.64
CA PHE A 7 2.93 -8.79 8.37
C PHE A 7 4.44 -8.67 8.17
N ASP A 8 5.11 -9.78 7.89
CA ASP A 8 6.50 -9.77 7.49
C ASP A 8 6.55 -9.48 5.98
N GLY A 9 6.71 -8.20 5.63
CA GLY A 9 6.69 -7.69 4.26
C GLY A 9 7.78 -6.64 3.99
N TYR A 10 7.57 -5.84 2.93
CA TYR A 10 8.35 -4.62 2.67
C TYR A 10 7.49 -3.36 2.81
N ARG A 11 7.69 -2.61 3.91
CA ARG A 11 7.09 -1.27 4.08
C ARG A 11 7.34 -0.38 2.88
N SER A 12 6.24 0.14 2.34
CA SER A 12 6.23 0.93 1.12
C SER A 12 5.19 2.05 1.22
N GLN A 13 5.41 3.12 0.46
CA GLN A 13 4.45 4.21 0.31
C GLN A 13 3.95 4.27 -1.13
N ILE A 14 2.64 4.37 -1.29
CA ILE A 14 1.98 4.68 -2.55
C ILE A 14 1.75 6.19 -2.59
N ILE A 15 2.26 6.85 -3.63
CA ILE A 15 2.05 8.26 -3.91
C ILE A 15 1.22 8.38 -5.17
N ILE A 16 0.12 9.12 -5.07
CA ILE A 16 -0.80 9.43 -6.17
C ILE A 16 -0.85 10.94 -6.32
N ASP A 17 -0.58 11.45 -7.50
CA ASP A 17 -0.71 12.86 -7.87
C ASP A 17 -0.82 13.04 -9.40
N ALA A 18 -0.60 14.27 -9.89
CA ALA A 18 -0.67 14.61 -11.31
C ALA A 18 0.35 13.87 -12.19
N ASP A 19 1.46 13.38 -11.61
CA ASP A 19 2.46 12.59 -12.33
C ASP A 19 2.09 11.10 -12.39
N GLY A 20 0.99 10.71 -11.74
CA GLY A 20 0.48 9.35 -11.68
C GLY A 20 0.79 8.64 -10.36
N VAL A 21 0.86 7.31 -10.42
CA VAL A 21 1.11 6.45 -9.25
C VAL A 21 2.58 6.05 -9.19
N ARG A 22 3.20 6.27 -8.03
CA ARG A 22 4.57 5.82 -7.71
C ARG A 22 4.59 5.06 -6.40
N ILE A 23 5.41 4.02 -6.31
CA ILE A 23 5.55 3.19 -5.11
C ILE A 23 7.00 3.21 -4.64
N PHE A 24 7.22 3.72 -3.44
CA PHE A 24 8.55 3.87 -2.83
C PHE A 24 8.73 2.88 -1.69
N THR A 25 9.91 2.26 -1.63
CA THR A 25 10.32 1.47 -0.45
C THR A 25 10.55 2.38 0.76
N ARG A 26 10.64 1.80 1.97
CA ARG A 26 11.09 2.49 3.19
C ARG A 26 12.37 3.33 3.04
N ARG A 27 13.26 2.95 2.09
CA ARG A 27 14.53 3.65 1.83
C ARG A 27 14.42 4.74 0.76
N GLY A 28 13.23 5.03 0.25
CA GLY A 28 12.99 6.03 -0.79
C GLY A 28 13.36 5.56 -2.20
N LEU A 29 13.59 4.26 -2.41
CA LEU A 29 13.81 3.72 -3.76
C LEU A 29 12.48 3.60 -4.49
N ASP A 30 12.38 4.20 -5.68
CA ASP A 30 11.25 4.02 -6.59
C ASP A 30 11.23 2.58 -7.14
N TRP A 31 10.25 1.81 -6.71
CA TRP A 31 10.03 0.42 -7.10
C TRP A 31 8.73 0.24 -7.89
N THR A 32 8.19 1.31 -8.46
CA THR A 32 6.93 1.29 -9.23
C THR A 32 6.95 0.21 -10.31
N SER A 33 8.06 0.07 -11.05
CA SER A 33 8.22 -0.96 -12.09
C SER A 33 8.31 -2.40 -11.57
N LYS A 34 8.61 -2.60 -10.27
CA LYS A 34 8.63 -3.90 -9.59
C LYS A 34 7.27 -4.24 -8.96
N TYR A 35 6.39 -3.27 -8.84
CA TYR A 35 5.08 -3.36 -8.19
C TYR A 35 3.96 -2.96 -9.15
N ARG A 36 4.06 -3.35 -10.43
CA ARG A 36 3.16 -2.82 -11.48
C ARG A 36 1.71 -3.11 -11.19
N ASP A 37 1.38 -4.32 -10.75
CA ASP A 37 -0.01 -4.71 -10.48
C ASP A 37 -0.60 -3.94 -9.29
N LEU A 38 0.22 -3.59 -8.28
CA LEU A 38 -0.18 -2.70 -7.18
C LEU A 38 -0.34 -1.26 -7.65
N ALA A 39 0.56 -0.78 -8.52
CA ALA A 39 0.47 0.56 -9.09
C ALA A 39 -0.78 0.72 -9.97
N GLU A 40 -1.12 -0.30 -10.77
CA GLU A 40 -2.37 -0.31 -11.55
C GLU A 40 -3.61 -0.33 -10.64
N ALA A 41 -3.61 -1.13 -9.57
CA ALA A 41 -4.71 -1.13 -8.60
C ALA A 41 -4.88 0.24 -7.93
N ALA A 42 -3.79 0.91 -7.56
CA ALA A 42 -3.80 2.25 -6.99
C ALA A 42 -4.33 3.34 -7.93
N LYS A 43 -4.20 3.19 -9.25
CA LYS A 43 -4.86 4.10 -10.20
C LYS A 43 -6.38 4.05 -10.13
N GLY A 44 -6.95 2.95 -9.63
CA GLY A 44 -8.39 2.78 -9.46
C GLY A 44 -8.97 3.55 -8.26
N LEU A 45 -8.13 4.09 -7.37
CA LEU A 45 -8.61 4.88 -6.24
C LEU A 45 -9.18 6.22 -6.73
N ASN A 46 -10.39 6.55 -6.28
CA ASN A 46 -11.07 7.78 -6.65
C ASN A 46 -10.57 8.98 -5.82
N VAL A 47 -9.30 9.36 -6.03
CA VAL A 47 -8.63 10.48 -5.34
C VAL A 47 -7.86 11.35 -6.34
N GLN A 48 -7.73 12.65 -6.04
CA GLN A 48 -6.89 13.57 -6.82
C GLN A 48 -5.42 13.44 -6.43
N SER A 49 -5.15 13.31 -5.13
CA SER A 49 -3.81 13.00 -4.62
C SER A 49 -3.87 12.27 -3.30
N ALA A 50 -2.92 11.38 -3.04
CA ALA A 50 -2.81 10.67 -1.78
C ALA A 50 -1.38 10.22 -1.49
N ILE A 51 -1.03 10.14 -0.21
CA ILE A 51 0.15 9.40 0.27
C ILE A 51 -0.34 8.36 1.26
N ILE A 52 -0.21 7.08 0.90
CA ILE A 52 -0.68 5.94 1.69
C ILE A 52 0.53 5.13 2.13
N ASP A 53 0.60 4.81 3.42
CA ASP A 53 1.65 3.97 4.00
C ASP A 53 1.10 2.57 4.27
N GLY A 54 1.91 1.56 3.98
CA GLY A 54 1.49 0.18 4.03
C GLY A 54 2.64 -0.81 3.93
N GLU A 55 2.28 -2.09 4.00
CA GLU A 55 3.22 -3.20 3.92
C GLU A 55 2.93 -4.01 2.65
N ILE A 56 3.94 -4.22 1.80
CA ILE A 56 3.80 -5.13 0.65
C ILE A 56 4.10 -6.55 1.12
N ILE A 57 3.16 -7.45 0.88
CA ILE A 57 3.22 -8.86 1.28
C ILE A 57 2.97 -9.75 0.06
N VAL A 58 3.26 -11.03 0.22
CA VAL A 58 2.78 -12.09 -0.67
C VAL A 58 1.99 -13.07 0.17
N LEU A 59 0.83 -13.50 -0.32
CA LEU A 59 0.06 -14.55 0.33
C LEU A 59 0.45 -15.92 -0.24
N ASN A 60 0.58 -16.92 0.62
CA ASN A 60 0.65 -18.32 0.20
C ASN A 60 -0.75 -18.89 -0.07
N ASP A 61 -0.83 -20.15 -0.49
CA ASP A 61 -2.10 -20.83 -0.80
C ASP A 61 -3.08 -20.91 0.39
N ALA A 62 -2.59 -20.70 1.62
CA ALA A 62 -3.40 -20.65 2.84
C ALA A 62 -3.81 -19.22 3.24
N GLY A 63 -3.50 -18.21 2.42
CA GLY A 63 -3.79 -16.81 2.69
C GLY A 63 -2.89 -16.17 3.76
N LEU A 64 -1.75 -16.78 4.08
CA LEU A 64 -0.79 -16.26 5.06
C LEU A 64 0.40 -15.58 4.38
N SER A 65 0.96 -14.55 5.02
CA SER A 65 2.14 -13.86 4.49
C SER A 65 3.37 -14.76 4.45
N ASP A 66 4.03 -14.89 3.30
CA ASP A 66 5.28 -15.66 3.13
C ASP A 66 6.46 -14.76 2.75
N PHE A 67 7.23 -14.33 3.74
CA PHE A 67 8.38 -13.46 3.52
C PHE A 67 9.47 -14.10 2.65
N GLY A 68 9.64 -15.43 2.71
CA GLY A 68 10.64 -16.15 1.91
C GLY A 68 10.33 -16.08 0.42
N GLU A 69 9.04 -16.12 0.08
CA GLU A 69 8.55 -16.00 -1.28
C GLU A 69 8.45 -14.56 -1.79
N LEU A 70 8.37 -13.55 -0.90
CA LEU A 70 8.20 -12.14 -1.28
C LEU A 70 9.26 -11.68 -2.30
N ARG A 71 10.54 -11.97 -2.06
CA ARG A 71 11.62 -11.56 -2.96
C ARG A 71 11.48 -12.19 -4.36
N LYS A 72 10.98 -13.44 -4.43
CA LYS A 72 10.71 -14.12 -5.70
C LYS A 72 9.46 -13.54 -6.37
N ALA A 73 8.41 -13.27 -5.61
CA ALA A 73 7.16 -12.68 -6.12
C ALA A 73 7.40 -11.30 -6.77
N ILE A 74 8.17 -10.43 -6.10
CA ILE A 74 8.55 -9.10 -6.63
C ILE A 74 9.22 -9.18 -8.01
N THR A 75 9.98 -10.26 -8.26
CA THR A 75 10.72 -10.41 -9.52
C THR A 75 9.96 -11.21 -10.58
N ARG A 76 9.10 -12.16 -10.20
CA ARG A 76 8.52 -13.16 -11.11
C ARG A 76 7.01 -13.33 -11.03
N ARG A 77 6.37 -12.92 -9.93
CA ARG A 77 4.95 -13.14 -9.63
C ARG A 77 4.31 -11.91 -8.99
N GLN A 78 4.38 -10.76 -9.68
CA GLN A 78 3.88 -9.49 -9.13
C GLN A 78 2.38 -9.52 -8.80
N HIS A 79 1.61 -10.38 -9.48
CA HIS A 79 0.17 -10.57 -9.25
C HIS A 79 -0.17 -11.22 -7.91
N ASP A 80 0.80 -11.86 -7.26
CA ASP A 80 0.63 -12.45 -5.92
C ASP A 80 0.89 -11.45 -4.80
N LEU A 81 1.31 -10.23 -5.15
CA LEU A 81 1.57 -9.17 -4.19
C LEU A 81 0.26 -8.49 -3.77
N TYR A 82 0.22 -8.18 -2.47
CA TYR A 82 -0.80 -7.36 -1.84
C TYR A 82 -0.13 -6.20 -1.13
N PHE A 83 -0.77 -5.04 -1.12
CA PHE A 83 -0.40 -3.92 -0.27
C PHE A 83 -1.41 -3.83 0.87
N VAL A 84 -0.94 -3.98 2.09
CA VAL A 84 -1.76 -3.83 3.28
C VAL A 84 -1.59 -2.40 3.77
N ALA A 85 -2.52 -1.53 3.41
CA ALA A 85 -2.53 -0.14 3.85
C ALA A 85 -2.87 -0.03 5.34
N PHE A 86 -2.14 0.81 6.09
CA PHE A 86 -2.38 0.99 7.54
C PHE A 86 -2.38 2.46 7.99
N ASP A 87 -1.96 3.40 7.15
CA ASP A 87 -1.99 4.84 7.44
C ASP A 87 -2.17 5.68 6.18
N LEU A 88 -2.80 6.83 6.34
CA LEU A 88 -3.00 7.85 5.32
C LEU A 88 -2.29 9.12 5.77
N LEU A 89 -1.36 9.63 4.98
CA LEU A 89 -0.50 10.76 5.33
C LEU A 89 -0.93 12.06 4.64
N HIS A 90 -1.51 11.95 3.45
CA HIS A 90 -1.99 13.10 2.68
C HIS A 90 -3.19 12.69 1.82
N LEU A 91 -4.16 13.58 1.66
CA LEU A 91 -5.34 13.38 0.82
C LEU A 91 -5.78 14.69 0.17
N ASN A 92 -5.89 14.70 -1.16
CA ASN A 92 -6.48 15.79 -1.97
C ASN A 92 -5.96 17.19 -1.60
N GLY A 93 -4.66 17.34 -1.43
CA GLY A 93 -4.00 18.61 -1.07
C GLY A 93 -3.92 18.90 0.43
N HIS A 94 -4.43 18.01 1.28
CA HIS A 94 -4.38 18.15 2.73
C HIS A 94 -3.41 17.17 3.36
N ASP A 95 -2.45 17.68 4.13
CA ASP A 95 -1.67 16.89 5.08
C ASP A 95 -2.59 16.52 6.26
N VAL A 96 -2.78 15.23 6.48
CA VAL A 96 -3.72 14.71 7.50
C VAL A 96 -2.99 14.20 8.73
N ARG A 97 -1.66 14.32 8.80
CA ARG A 97 -0.85 13.73 9.89
C ARG A 97 -1.13 14.30 11.28
N ASP A 98 -1.70 15.51 11.35
CA ASP A 98 -2.13 16.13 12.61
C ASP A 98 -3.46 15.57 13.15
N MET A 99 -4.20 14.79 12.35
CA MET A 99 -5.41 14.08 12.78
C MET A 99 -5.07 12.86 13.63
N ALA A 100 -6.02 12.38 14.45
CA ALA A 100 -5.85 11.14 15.19
C ALA A 100 -5.68 9.95 14.23
N LEU A 101 -4.85 8.97 14.61
CA LEU A 101 -4.61 7.77 13.79
C LEU A 101 -5.91 7.03 13.43
N GLU A 102 -6.86 7.00 14.36
CA GLU A 102 -8.18 6.39 14.19
C GLU A 102 -8.96 7.07 13.05
N ASP A 103 -9.02 8.41 13.04
CA ASP A 103 -9.67 9.18 11.99
C ASP A 103 -9.01 8.95 10.62
N ARG A 104 -7.67 8.93 10.57
CA ARG A 104 -6.93 8.68 9.31
C ARG A 104 -7.22 7.29 8.75
N ARG A 105 -7.36 6.29 9.62
CA ARG A 105 -7.71 4.91 9.24
C ARG A 105 -9.15 4.78 8.78
N GLU A 106 -10.08 5.49 9.40
CA GLU A 106 -11.47 5.52 8.95
C GLU A 106 -11.57 6.11 7.54
N ILE A 107 -10.87 7.23 7.29
CA ILE A 107 -10.78 7.83 5.95
C ILE A 107 -10.16 6.82 4.98
N LEU A 108 -9.02 6.22 5.32
CA LEU A 108 -8.33 5.24 4.49
C LEU A 108 -9.24 4.05 4.12
N ALA A 109 -9.98 3.51 5.09
CA ALA A 109 -10.93 2.41 4.87
C ALA A 109 -12.07 2.82 3.92
N GLY A 110 -12.50 4.09 3.94
CA GLY A 110 -13.47 4.62 2.99
C GLY A 110 -12.92 4.79 1.56
N LEU A 111 -11.59 4.84 1.38
CA LEU A 111 -10.95 4.95 0.06
C LEU A 111 -10.72 3.59 -0.60
N ILE A 112 -10.47 2.55 0.20
CA ILE A 112 -10.07 1.22 -0.27
C ILE A 112 -11.29 0.29 -0.36
N GLY A 113 -11.55 -0.24 -1.56
CA GLY A 113 -12.62 -1.21 -1.78
C GLY A 113 -12.33 -2.58 -1.17
N SER A 114 -13.37 -3.32 -0.77
CA SER A 114 -13.26 -4.63 -0.10
C SER A 114 -12.59 -5.75 -0.91
N ASP A 115 -12.56 -5.62 -2.25
CA ASP A 115 -11.95 -6.61 -3.17
C ASP A 115 -10.66 -6.09 -3.82
N SER A 116 -10.01 -5.12 -3.17
CA SER A 116 -8.77 -4.51 -3.65
C SER A 116 -7.54 -5.30 -3.21
N ARG A 117 -6.50 -5.31 -4.06
CA ARG A 117 -5.15 -5.83 -3.72
C ARG A 117 -4.26 -4.78 -3.03
N ILE A 118 -4.78 -3.57 -2.86
CA ILE A 118 -4.19 -2.47 -2.11
C ILE A 118 -5.13 -2.02 -1.00
#